data_AF-A0A6V8KPJ2-F1
#
_entry.id   AF-A0A6V8KPJ2-F1
#
_cell.length_a   1.000
_cell.length_b   1.000
_cell.length_c   1.000
_cell.angle_alpha   90.00
_cell.angle_beta   90.00
_cell.angle_gamma   90.00
#
_symmetry.space_group_name_H-M   'P 1'
#
loop_
_entity.id
_entity.type
_entity.pdbx_description
1 polymer ?
#
loop_
_entity_poly.entity_id
_entity_poly.type
_entity_poly.pdbx_seq_one_letter_code
_entity_poly.pdbx_strand_id
1 'polypeptide(L)'
;MSWGLHGDPDLLVEAAERLRHGIEMGVYRSHPPGEYAMFGMARMLDAIAFSMRLDSALHRAVVSSATEVAHHVLAYVHAHPPAR
;
A
#
# COMPACT_ATOMS: atom_id res chain seq x y z
N MET A 1 8.34 19.28 -13.31
CA MET A 1 8.28 18.31 -12.19
C MET A 1 7.45 17.12 -12.65
N SER A 2 8.10 16.00 -12.99
CA SER A 2 7.50 14.83 -13.65
C SER A 2 7.46 13.61 -12.70
N TRP A 3 6.94 13.81 -11.49
CA TRP A 3 6.78 12.70 -10.53
C TRP A 3 5.58 11.80 -10.87
N GLY A 4 4.56 12.34 -11.55
CA GLY A 4 3.31 11.61 -11.85
C GLY A 4 3.39 10.54 -12.95
N LEU A 5 4.53 10.37 -13.64
CA LEU A 5 4.67 9.38 -14.73
C LEU A 5 5.41 8.11 -14.31
N HIS A 6 6.24 8.17 -13.28
CA HIS A 6 7.05 7.04 -12.82
C HIS A 6 6.57 6.43 -11.50
N GLY A 7 5.67 7.12 -10.77
CA GLY A 7 5.26 6.71 -9.42
C GLY A 7 6.36 6.98 -8.39
N ASP A 8 5.99 6.93 -7.11
CA ASP A 8 6.92 7.09 -5.99
C ASP A 8 6.94 5.79 -5.16
N PRO A 9 8.03 5.01 -5.19
CA PRO A 9 8.09 3.75 -4.45
C PRO A 9 8.07 3.97 -2.93
N ASP A 10 8.54 5.11 -2.43
CA ASP A 10 8.55 5.40 -0.99
C ASP A 10 7.13 5.69 -0.48
N LEU A 11 6.32 6.37 -1.28
CA LEU A 11 4.88 6.56 -1.03
C LEU A 11 4.15 5.21 -0.88
N LEU A 12 4.46 4.23 -1.74
CA LEU A 12 3.82 2.91 -1.69
C LEU A 12 4.21 2.15 -0.41
N VAL A 13 5.48 2.23 -0.01
CA VAL A 13 5.99 1.61 1.23
C VAL A 13 5.31 2.24 2.46
N GLU A 14 5.20 3.57 2.51
CA GLU A 14 4.53 4.27 3.61
C GLU A 14 3.06 3.84 3.74
N ALA A 15 2.34 3.79 2.61
CA ALA A 15 0.96 3.31 2.59
C ALA A 15 0.84 1.85 3.05
N ALA A 16 1.77 0.98 2.63
CA ALA A 16 1.81 -0.41 3.06
C ALA A 16 2.03 -0.55 4.57
N GLU A 17 2.93 0.25 5.14
CA GLU A 17 3.15 0.31 6.59
C GLU A 17 1.90 0.79 7.33
N ARG A 18 1.19 1.77 6.79
CA ARG A 18 -0.03 2.29 7.39
C ARG A 18 -1.16 1.25 7.41
N LEU A 19 -1.31 0.48 6.34
CA LEU A 19 -2.24 -0.65 6.27
C LEU A 19 -1.91 -1.73 7.31
N ARG A 20 -0.62 -2.05 7.49
CA ARG A 20 -0.17 -3.03 8.48
C ARG A 20 -0.45 -2.61 9.92
N HIS A 21 -0.28 -1.33 10.24
CA HIS A 21 -0.57 -0.83 11.59
C HIS A 21 -2.06 -0.92 11.98
N GLY A 22 -2.97 -1.02 11.00
CA GLY A 22 -4.39 -1.23 11.25
C GLY A 22 -4.80 -2.69 11.43
N ILE A 23 -3.86 -3.64 11.44
CA ILE A 23 -4.12 -5.09 11.54
C ILE A 23 -3.64 -5.58 12.90
N GLU A 24 -4.53 -6.19 13.69
CA GLU A 24 -4.10 -6.87 14.92
C GLU A 24 -3.39 -8.18 14.56
N MET A 25 -2.07 -8.22 14.76
CA MET A 25 -1.26 -9.41 14.47
C MET A 25 -1.48 -10.50 15.53
N GLY A 26 -2.59 -11.24 15.42
CA GLY A 26 -2.92 -12.37 16.29
C GLY A 26 -3.02 -13.72 15.58
N VAL A 27 -3.75 -13.81 14.45
CA VAL A 27 -4.04 -15.11 13.82
C VAL A 27 -4.29 -14.96 12.31
N TYR A 28 -3.28 -15.26 11.49
CA TYR A 28 -3.29 -15.15 10.01
C TYR A 28 -4.49 -15.85 9.30
N ARG A 29 -5.17 -16.79 9.96
CA ARG A 29 -6.30 -17.56 9.40
C ARG A 29 -7.69 -17.13 9.89
N SER A 30 -7.79 -16.19 10.81
CA SER A 30 -9.07 -15.74 11.38
C SER A 30 -9.24 -14.23 11.43
N HIS A 31 -8.43 -13.50 10.66
CA HIS A 31 -8.67 -12.08 10.42
C HIS A 31 -10.04 -11.86 9.77
N PRO A 32 -10.80 -10.84 10.22
CA PRO A 32 -11.96 -10.37 9.49
C PRO A 32 -11.60 -10.12 8.02
N PRO A 33 -12.51 -10.36 7.06
CA PRO A 33 -12.22 -10.22 5.63
C PRO A 33 -11.55 -8.89 5.24
N GLY A 34 -11.90 -7.80 5.94
CA GLY A 34 -11.28 -6.49 5.74
C GLY A 34 -9.79 -6.45 6.09
N GLU A 35 -9.38 -7.02 7.22
CA GLU A 35 -7.97 -7.06 7.64
C GLU A 35 -7.12 -7.94 6.71
N TYR A 36 -7.68 -9.07 6.24
CA TYR A 36 -7.00 -9.90 5.23
C TYR A 36 -6.79 -9.16 3.91
N ALA A 37 -7.80 -8.40 3.46
CA ALA A 37 -7.68 -7.57 2.25
C ALA A 37 -6.65 -6.44 2.42
N MET A 38 -6.64 -5.75 3.57
CA MET A 38 -5.63 -4.74 3.90
C MET A 38 -4.22 -5.32 3.92
N PHE A 39 -4.04 -6.53 4.49
CA PHE A 39 -2.76 -7.22 4.49
C PHE A 39 -2.28 -7.56 3.07
N GLY A 40 -3.18 -8.11 2.25
CA GLY A 40 -2.90 -8.42 0.85
C GLY A 40 -2.49 -7.16 0.07
N MET A 41 -3.22 -6.07 0.28
CA MET A 41 -2.91 -4.78 -0.36
C MET A 41 -1.54 -4.25 0.07
N ALA A 42 -1.22 -4.28 1.37
CA ALA A 42 0.09 -3.86 1.87
C ALA A 42 1.23 -4.66 1.21
N ARG A 43 1.09 -5.98 1.07
CA ARG A 43 2.08 -6.82 0.38
C ARG A 43 2.22 -6.49 -1.10
N MET A 44 1.10 -6.20 -1.78
CA MET A 44 1.14 -5.80 -3.19
C MET A 44 1.86 -4.47 -3.39
N LEU A 45 1.61 -3.49 -2.51
CA LEU A 45 2.29 -2.19 -2.54
C LEU A 45 3.81 -2.33 -2.34
N ASP A 46 4.25 -3.12 -1.35
CA ASP A 46 5.67 -3.38 -1.13
C ASP A 46 6.32 -4.07 -2.36
N ALA A 47 5.64 -5.04 -2.97
CA ALA A 47 6.15 -5.77 -4.12
C ALA A 47 6.28 -4.87 -5.36
N ILE A 48 5.33 -3.96 -5.58
CA ILE A 48 5.38 -2.97 -6.66
C ILE A 48 6.50 -1.97 -6.40
N ALA A 49 6.62 -1.43 -5.18
CA ALA A 49 7.70 -0.53 -4.79
C ALA A 49 9.08 -1.17 -4.99
N PHE A 50 9.23 -2.43 -4.58
CA PHE A 50 10.44 -3.21 -4.82
C PHE A 50 10.75 -3.36 -6.31
N SER A 51 9.75 -3.69 -7.12
CA SER A 51 9.91 -3.82 -8.58
C SER A 51 10.28 -2.50 -9.24
N MET A 52 9.72 -1.37 -8.78
CA MET A 52 10.09 -0.02 -9.24
C MET A 52 11.55 0.31 -8.91
N ARG A 53 12.02 -0.03 -7.70
CA ARG A 53 13.42 0.18 -7.28
C ARG A 53 14.41 -0.68 -8.06
N LEU A 54 13.98 -1.85 -8.54
CA LEU A 54 14.77 -2.70 -9.43
C LEU A 54 14.72 -2.27 -10.91
N ASP A 55 14.05 -1.16 -11.24
CA ASP A 55 13.80 -0.71 -12.61
C ASP A 55 13.17 -1.81 -13.48
N SER A 56 12.30 -2.62 -12.87
CA SER A 56 11.57 -3.67 -13.59
C SER A 56 10.50 -3.04 -14.47
N ALA A 57 10.29 -3.62 -15.65
CA ALA A 57 9.26 -3.17 -16.59
C ALA A 57 7.85 -3.43 -16.01
N LEU A 58 7.29 -2.44 -15.32
CA LEU A 58 5.92 -2.44 -14.84
C LEU A 58 5.01 -1.74 -15.84
N HIS A 59 3.82 -2.30 -16.07
CA HIS A 59 2.83 -1.64 -16.89
C HIS A 59 2.36 -0.35 -16.21
N ARG A 60 2.22 0.74 -16.98
CA ARG A 60 1.85 2.07 -16.45
C ARG A 60 0.59 2.05 -15.58
N ALA A 61 -0.40 1.23 -15.94
CA ALA A 61 -1.62 1.08 -15.16
C ALA A 61 -1.37 0.54 -13.74
N VAL A 62 -0.41 -0.38 -13.57
CA VAL A 62 -0.05 -0.93 -12.24
C VAL A 62 0.53 0.17 -11.36
N VAL A 63 1.46 0.96 -11.90
CA VAL A 63 2.08 2.09 -11.17
C VAL A 63 1.04 3.16 -10.82
N SER A 64 0.18 3.52 -11.77
CA SER A 64 -0.89 4.51 -11.56
C SER A 64 -1.86 4.06 -10.48
N SER A 65 -2.38 2.83 -10.58
CA SER A 65 -3.33 2.29 -9.61
C SER A 65 -2.70 2.14 -8.22
N ALA A 66 -1.44 1.69 -8.13
CA ALA A 66 -0.74 1.61 -6.85
C ALA A 66 -0.57 2.99 -6.19
N THR A 67 -0.25 4.01 -7.00
CA THR A 67 -0.11 5.41 -6.53
C THR A 67 -1.45 5.96 -6.02
N GLU A 68 -2.54 5.74 -6.77
CA GLU A 68 -3.89 6.14 -6.34
C GLU A 68 -4.32 5.47 -5.03
N VAL A 69 -4.07 4.15 -4.91
CA VAL A 69 -4.35 3.41 -3.67
C VAL A 69 -3.51 3.95 -2.52
N ALA A 70 -2.22 4.22 -2.71
CA ALA A 70 -1.35 4.74 -1.67
C ALA A 70 -1.85 6.10 -1.16
N HIS A 71 -2.21 7.02 -2.07
CA HIS A 71 -2.83 8.29 -1.68
C HIS A 71 -4.14 8.10 -0.92
N HIS A 72 -5.00 7.18 -1.36
CA HIS A 72 -6.25 6.89 -0.67
C HIS A 72 -6.01 6.38 0.75
N VAL A 73 -5.09 5.42 0.93
CA VAL A 73 -4.71 4.87 2.23
C VAL A 73 -4.19 5.97 3.15
N LEU A 74 -3.25 6.79 2.68
CA LEU A 74 -2.65 7.83 3.50
C LEU A 74 -3.66 8.92 3.89
N ALA A 75 -4.57 9.30 2.99
CA ALA A 75 -5.65 10.23 3.31
C ALA A 75 -6.65 9.64 4.32
N TYR A 76 -7.05 8.38 4.13
CA TYR A 76 -8.10 7.76 4.94
C TYR A 76 -7.62 7.39 6.35
N VAL A 77 -6.42 6.81 6.46
CA VAL A 77 -5.86 6.38 7.77
C VAL A 77 -5.25 7.55 8.56
N HIS A 78 -5.06 8.72 7.94
CA HIS A 78 -4.80 9.96 8.67
C HIS A 78 -6.09 10.53 9.30
N ALA A 79 -7.24 10.39 8.62
CA ALA A 79 -8.53 10.87 9.10
C ALA A 79 -9.15 9.98 10.20
N HIS A 80 -8.84 8.68 10.23
CA HIS A 80 -9.41 7.72 11.18
C HIS A 80 -8.31 6.83 11.79
N PRO A 81 -7.63 7.26 12.87
CA PRO A 81 -6.66 6.41 13.54
C PRO A 81 -7.35 5.16 14.13
N PRO A 82 -6.73 3.98 14.09
CA PRO A 82 -7.30 2.78 14.70
C PRO A 82 -7.54 3.02 16.20
N ALA A 83 -8.71 2.58 16.70
CA ALA A 83 -9.02 2.61 18.11
C ALA A 83 -7.98 1.77 18.86
N ARG A 84 -7.36 2.35 19.89
CA ARG A 84 -6.35 1.70 20.74
C ARG A 84 -6.95 0.67 21.66
#